data_AF-A0A2D4QXU0-F1
#
_entry.id   AF-A0A2D4QXU0-F1
#
_cell.length_a   1.000
_cell.length_b   1.000
_cell.length_c   1.000
_cell.angle_alpha   90.00
_cell.angle_beta   90.00
_cell.angle_gamma   90.00
#
_symmetry.space_group_name_H-M   'P 1'
#
loop_
_entity.id
_entity.type
_entity.pdbx_description
1 polymer ?
#
loop_
_entity_poly.entity_id
_entity_poly.type
_entity_poly.pdbx_seq_one_letter_code
_entity_poly.pdbx_strand_id
1 'polypeptide(L)'
;MWWKSFPTAGRASWEALIPGYNYFVVFKITCNKPFWALLLAFPGIHLVMWATANLSYVRRFGYYSFTDTLQGIFFPYYLMQQCTREDSFFGGETNWSNSAERETRKWGDHVALFLSLPVIGHVVAISIDMVTRDKPGTKSRVKEWGDSILFALVAASIIRTYVFEPFQIPTGSMEKTLLVGDFLFVNKLAYGPKVPVTPL
;
A
#
# COMPACT_ATOMS: atom_id res chain seq x y z
N MET A 1 4.49 -2.66 -19.34
CA MET A 1 5.30 -2.11 -20.45
C MET A 1 5.71 -0.66 -20.16
N TRP A 2 6.26 -0.42 -18.97
CA TRP A 2 6.60 0.93 -18.53
C TRP A 2 7.65 1.61 -19.41
N TRP A 3 8.55 0.85 -20.02
CA TRP A 3 9.56 1.40 -20.91
C TRP A 3 8.97 2.14 -22.13
N LYS A 4 7.75 1.79 -22.56
CA LYS A 4 7.07 2.47 -23.68
C LYS A 4 6.21 3.66 -23.23
N SER A 5 5.64 3.60 -22.02
CA SER A 5 4.71 4.62 -21.52
C SER A 5 5.41 5.72 -20.69
N PHE A 6 6.66 5.52 -20.27
CA PHE A 6 7.45 6.53 -19.55
C PHE A 6 7.73 7.82 -20.33
N PRO A 7 8.03 7.77 -21.65
CA PRO A 7 8.16 8.98 -22.46
C PRO A 7 6.93 9.88 -22.42
N THR A 8 5.72 9.30 -22.40
CA THR A 8 4.45 10.03 -22.25
C THR A 8 4.37 10.80 -20.93
N ALA A 9 5.05 10.31 -19.89
CA ALA A 9 5.16 10.96 -18.58
C ALA A 9 6.39 11.87 -18.44
N GLY A 10 7.12 12.14 -19.54
CA GLY A 10 8.35 12.96 -19.52
C GLY A 10 9.54 12.28 -18.84
N ARG A 11 9.57 10.95 -18.77
CA ARG A 11 10.65 10.15 -18.18
C ARG A 11 11.34 9.30 -19.26
N ALA A 12 12.62 9.00 -19.05
CA ALA A 12 13.36 8.20 -20.02
C ALA A 12 12.97 6.70 -19.95
N SER A 13 12.88 6.04 -21.10
CA SER A 13 12.46 4.64 -21.20
C SER A 13 13.34 3.65 -20.42
N TRP A 14 14.65 3.94 -20.30
CA TRP A 14 15.59 3.07 -19.58
C TRP A 14 15.30 3.04 -18.07
N GLU A 15 14.71 4.09 -17.51
CA GLU A 15 14.39 4.15 -16.07
C GLU A 15 13.38 3.05 -15.68
N ALA A 16 12.56 2.60 -16.62
CA ALA A 16 11.61 1.51 -16.42
C ALA A 16 12.26 0.12 -16.39
N LEU A 17 13.46 -0.03 -16.95
CA LEU A 17 14.15 -1.31 -17.09
C LEU A 17 14.97 -1.69 -15.86
N ILE A 18 15.32 -0.70 -15.01
CA ILE A 18 16.08 -0.94 -13.78
C ILE A 18 15.12 -1.43 -12.68
N PRO A 19 15.30 -2.67 -12.17
CA PRO A 19 14.47 -3.17 -11.08
C PRO A 19 14.58 -2.31 -9.82
N GLY A 20 13.46 -2.04 -9.16
CA GLY A 20 13.38 -1.22 -7.95
C GLY A 20 13.35 0.29 -8.26
N TYR A 21 14.26 0.78 -9.09
CA TYR A 21 14.25 2.18 -9.53
C TYR A 21 13.00 2.50 -10.36
N ASN A 22 12.53 1.56 -11.18
CA ASN A 22 11.29 1.68 -11.91
C ASN A 22 10.09 2.01 -10.99
N TYR A 23 9.95 1.31 -9.87
CA TYR A 23 8.89 1.57 -8.88
C TYR A 23 9.09 2.90 -8.16
N PHE A 24 10.32 3.29 -7.86
CA PHE A 24 10.63 4.61 -7.30
C PHE A 24 10.15 5.73 -8.24
N VAL A 25 10.42 5.60 -9.54
CA VAL A 25 9.97 6.57 -10.55
C VAL A 25 8.45 6.55 -10.67
N VAL A 26 7.81 5.37 -10.75
CA VAL A 26 6.34 5.24 -10.81
C VAL A 26 5.69 5.96 -9.64
N PHE A 27 6.07 5.66 -8.39
CA PHE A 27 5.47 6.32 -7.23
C PHE A 27 5.77 7.82 -7.16
N LYS A 28 6.91 8.26 -7.71
CA LYS A 28 7.23 9.68 -7.84
C LYS A 28 6.28 10.39 -8.80
N ILE A 29 6.02 9.82 -9.97
CA ILE A 29 5.18 10.46 -11.00
C ILE A 29 3.67 10.32 -10.73
N THR A 30 3.24 9.26 -10.05
CA THR A 30 1.81 9.00 -9.80
C THR A 30 1.30 9.68 -8.54
N CYS A 31 2.03 9.51 -7.43
CA CYS A 31 1.57 9.83 -6.07
C CYS A 31 2.51 10.77 -5.32
N ASN A 32 3.61 11.21 -5.93
CA ASN A 32 4.66 12.03 -5.32
C ASN A 32 5.23 11.44 -4.00
N LYS A 33 5.28 10.10 -3.90
CA LYS A 33 5.80 9.37 -2.73
C LYS A 33 6.86 8.34 -3.14
N PRO A 34 8.02 8.77 -3.65
CA PRO A 34 9.04 7.87 -4.22
C PRO A 34 9.51 6.78 -3.24
N PHE A 35 9.63 7.11 -1.94
CA PHE A 35 10.11 6.18 -0.92
C PHE A 35 9.15 5.03 -0.60
N TRP A 36 7.90 5.09 -1.08
CA TRP A 36 6.99 3.95 -0.97
C TRP A 36 7.50 2.72 -1.72
N ALA A 37 8.40 2.89 -2.69
CA ALA A 37 9.10 1.78 -3.32
C ALA A 37 9.89 0.90 -2.32
N LEU A 38 10.35 1.44 -1.19
CA LEU A 38 11.06 0.64 -0.18
C LEU A 38 10.16 -0.41 0.49
N LEU A 39 8.85 -0.17 0.53
CA LEU A 39 7.89 -1.12 1.11
C LEU A 39 7.78 -2.42 0.29
N LEU A 40 8.27 -2.42 -0.96
CA LEU A 40 8.37 -3.61 -1.80
C LEU A 40 9.36 -4.65 -1.27
N ALA A 41 10.27 -4.28 -0.37
CA ALA A 41 11.21 -5.23 0.24
C ALA A 41 10.53 -6.20 1.22
N PHE A 42 9.30 -5.89 1.68
CA PHE A 42 8.62 -6.67 2.71
C PHE A 42 7.65 -7.71 2.11
N PRO A 43 7.77 -9.00 2.46
CA PRO A 43 6.82 -10.04 2.07
C PRO A 43 5.37 -9.70 2.47
N GLY A 44 4.40 -10.01 1.61
CA GLY A 44 2.98 -9.63 1.75
C GLY A 44 2.69 -8.18 1.36
N ILE A 45 3.43 -7.22 1.92
CA ILE A 45 3.27 -5.79 1.62
C ILE A 45 3.61 -5.50 0.15
N HIS A 46 4.62 -6.17 -0.41
CA HIS A 46 4.99 -6.01 -1.80
C HIS A 46 3.84 -6.26 -2.79
N LEU A 47 2.89 -7.18 -2.48
CA LEU A 47 1.73 -7.45 -3.32
C LEU A 47 0.78 -6.25 -3.37
N VAL A 48 0.50 -5.67 -2.20
CA VAL A 48 -0.33 -4.46 -2.08
C VAL A 48 0.36 -3.28 -2.77
N MET A 49 1.68 -3.16 -2.62
CA MET A 49 2.45 -2.10 -3.25
C MET A 49 2.52 -2.24 -4.77
N TRP A 50 2.64 -3.45 -5.31
CA TRP A 50 2.54 -3.71 -6.76
C TRP A 50 1.17 -3.34 -7.30
N ALA A 51 0.09 -3.77 -6.63
CA ALA A 51 -1.27 -3.39 -7.01
C ALA A 51 -1.44 -1.86 -6.99
N THR A 52 -0.93 -1.20 -5.94
CA THR A 52 -0.98 0.26 -5.80
C THR A 52 -0.19 0.97 -6.89
N ALA A 53 1.01 0.48 -7.25
CA ALA A 53 1.82 1.05 -8.32
C ALA A 53 1.09 0.98 -9.66
N ASN A 54 0.58 -0.20 -10.02
CA ASN A 54 -0.13 -0.41 -11.29
C ASN A 54 -1.40 0.40 -11.37
N LEU A 55 -2.23 0.36 -10.33
CA LEU A 55 -3.49 1.08 -10.28
C LEU A 55 -3.27 2.59 -10.34
N SER A 56 -2.33 3.12 -9.56
CA SER A 56 -2.03 4.56 -9.54
C SER A 56 -1.46 5.01 -10.87
N TYR A 57 -0.70 4.16 -11.56
CA TYR A 57 -0.15 4.45 -12.89
C TYR A 57 -1.24 4.51 -13.95
N VAL A 58 -2.08 3.47 -14.03
CA VAL A 58 -3.17 3.36 -15.00
C VAL A 58 -4.20 4.49 -14.84
N ARG A 59 -4.45 4.95 -13.61
CA ARG A 59 -5.30 6.12 -13.33
C ARG A 59 -4.79 7.42 -13.94
N ARG A 60 -3.46 7.59 -14.09
CA ARG A 60 -2.90 8.77 -14.78
C ARG A 60 -3.31 8.84 -16.24
N PHE A 61 -3.68 7.70 -16.83
CA PHE A 61 -4.16 7.61 -18.20
C PHE A 61 -5.68 7.73 -18.34
N GLY A 62 -6.41 8.02 -17.25
CA GLY A 62 -7.85 8.24 -17.29
C GLY A 62 -8.70 6.97 -17.08
N TYR A 63 -8.08 5.84 -16.78
CA TYR A 63 -8.79 4.58 -16.51
C TYR A 63 -9.21 4.50 -15.04
N TYR A 64 -10.51 4.62 -14.81
CA TYR A 64 -11.12 4.82 -13.50
C TYR A 64 -12.28 3.86 -13.21
N SER A 65 -12.70 3.07 -14.21
CA SER A 65 -13.83 2.16 -14.07
C SER A 65 -13.53 1.07 -13.03
N PHE A 66 -14.60 0.46 -12.52
CA PHE A 66 -14.52 -0.72 -11.67
C PHE A 66 -13.76 -1.86 -12.36
N THR A 67 -14.07 -2.10 -13.64
CA THR A 67 -13.40 -3.11 -14.47
C THR A 67 -11.92 -2.80 -14.62
N ASP A 68 -11.59 -1.52 -14.77
CA ASP A 68 -10.22 -1.08 -14.98
C ASP A 68 -9.41 -1.22 -13.69
N THR A 69 -10.05 -0.97 -12.54
CA THR A 69 -9.43 -1.13 -11.24
C THR A 69 -9.13 -2.61 -10.95
N LEU A 70 -10.07 -3.52 -11.22
CA LEU A 70 -9.83 -4.96 -11.07
C LEU A 70 -8.71 -5.46 -11.98
N GLN A 71 -8.72 -5.05 -13.25
CA GLN A 71 -7.66 -5.39 -14.18
C GLN A 71 -6.32 -4.79 -13.73
N GLY A 72 -6.28 -3.54 -13.27
CA GLY A 72 -5.07 -2.91 -12.76
C GLY A 72 -4.46 -3.63 -11.55
N ILE A 73 -5.29 -4.29 -10.73
CA ILE A 73 -4.84 -5.04 -9.55
C ILE A 73 -4.38 -6.46 -9.93
N PHE A 74 -5.20 -7.24 -10.63
CA PHE A 74 -4.93 -8.66 -10.89
C PHE A 74 -4.28 -8.94 -12.24
N PHE A 75 -4.65 -8.20 -13.28
CA PHE A 75 -4.25 -8.48 -14.67
C PHE A 75 -3.85 -7.19 -15.42
N PRO A 76 -2.81 -6.47 -14.94
CA PRO A 76 -2.54 -5.12 -15.40
C PRO A 76 -2.06 -5.06 -16.85
N TYR A 77 -1.59 -6.17 -17.41
CA TYR A 77 -0.93 -6.22 -18.72
C TYR A 77 -1.76 -5.64 -19.86
N TYR A 78 -3.08 -5.88 -19.86
CA TYR A 78 -3.97 -5.40 -20.92
C TYR A 78 -4.12 -3.87 -20.89
N LEU A 79 -4.47 -3.29 -19.74
CA LEU A 79 -4.56 -1.83 -19.57
C LEU A 79 -3.21 -1.16 -19.76
N MET A 80 -2.16 -1.76 -19.20
CA MET A 80 -0.80 -1.29 -19.38
C MET A 80 -0.38 -1.23 -20.85
N GLN A 81 -0.92 -2.10 -21.71
CA GLN A 81 -0.70 -2.03 -23.16
C GLN A 81 -1.46 -0.85 -23.79
N GLN A 82 -2.69 -0.58 -23.34
CA GLN A 82 -3.43 0.60 -23.80
C GLN A 82 -2.71 1.90 -23.43
N CYS A 83 -2.09 1.97 -22.24
CA CYS A 83 -1.26 3.10 -21.81
C CYS A 83 0.01 3.32 -22.64
N THR A 84 0.37 2.42 -23.57
CA THR A 84 1.54 2.59 -24.46
C THR A 84 1.20 3.14 -25.82
N ARG A 85 -0.09 3.36 -26.12
CA ARG A 85 -0.50 3.94 -27.40
C ARG A 85 -0.06 5.40 -27.47
N GLU A 86 0.28 5.87 -28.67
CA GLU A 86 0.86 7.20 -28.89
C GLU A 86 -0.11 8.35 -28.56
N ASP A 87 -1.42 8.09 -28.60
CA ASP A 87 -2.51 9.00 -28.24
C ASP A 87 -2.83 9.02 -26.74
N SER A 88 -2.08 8.26 -25.94
CA SER A 88 -2.36 8.13 -24.52
C SER A 88 -2.05 9.42 -23.75
N PHE A 89 -3.05 9.93 -23.04
CA PHE A 89 -2.93 11.10 -22.19
C PHE A 89 -2.26 10.73 -20.86
N PHE A 90 -1.32 11.54 -20.38
CA PHE A 90 -0.78 11.41 -19.02
C PHE A 90 -1.19 12.63 -18.18
N GLY A 91 -2.19 12.45 -17.33
CA GLY A 91 -2.77 13.51 -16.51
C GLY A 91 -1.98 13.87 -15.26
N GLY A 92 -2.48 14.88 -14.54
CA GLY A 92 -1.98 15.33 -13.24
C GLY A 92 -2.36 14.39 -12.09
N GLU A 93 -2.01 14.78 -10.86
CA GLU A 93 -2.36 14.00 -9.66
C GLU A 93 -3.87 13.84 -9.50
N THR A 94 -4.29 12.66 -9.05
CA THR A 94 -5.70 12.40 -8.76
C THR A 94 -6.22 13.38 -7.72
N ASN A 95 -7.18 14.21 -8.10
CA ASN A 95 -7.73 15.23 -7.21
C ASN A 95 -8.75 14.60 -6.25
N TRP A 96 -8.34 14.41 -4.99
CA TRP A 96 -9.20 13.88 -3.93
C TRP A 96 -10.17 14.92 -3.35
N SER A 97 -10.05 16.18 -3.75
CA SER A 97 -10.95 17.26 -3.32
C SER A 97 -12.13 17.44 -4.28
N ASN A 98 -12.06 16.91 -5.50
CA ASN A 98 -13.16 16.99 -6.47
C ASN A 98 -14.20 15.89 -6.20
N SER A 99 -15.38 16.26 -5.70
CA SER A 99 -16.46 15.32 -5.39
C SER A 99 -17.03 14.64 -6.63
N ALA A 100 -17.12 15.34 -7.77
CA ALA A 100 -17.62 14.76 -9.01
C ALA A 100 -16.70 13.64 -9.53
N GLU A 101 -15.38 13.87 -9.48
CA GLU A 101 -14.40 12.83 -9.82
C GLU A 101 -14.39 11.67 -8.81
N ARG A 102 -14.68 11.92 -7.52
CA ARG A 102 -14.75 10.85 -6.51
C ARG A 102 -15.95 9.95 -6.73
N GLU A 103 -17.12 10.50 -7.05
CA GLU A 103 -18.32 9.71 -7.29
C GLU A 103 -18.17 8.75 -8.47
N THR A 104 -17.53 9.17 -9.57
CA THR A 104 -17.27 8.29 -10.72
C THR A 104 -16.29 7.15 -10.40
N ARG A 105 -15.42 7.36 -9.41
CA ARG A 105 -14.36 6.41 -8.99
C ARG A 105 -14.74 5.57 -7.79
N LYS A 106 -15.86 5.86 -7.14
CA LYS A 106 -16.27 5.34 -5.82
C LYS A 106 -16.11 3.82 -5.72
N TRP A 107 -16.67 3.09 -6.67
CA TRP A 107 -16.63 1.63 -6.67
C TRP A 107 -15.23 1.07 -6.93
N GLY A 108 -14.43 1.69 -7.80
CA GLY A 108 -13.04 1.31 -8.01
C GLY A 108 -12.19 1.56 -6.76
N ASP A 109 -12.34 2.73 -6.13
CA ASP A 109 -11.67 3.06 -4.88
C ASP A 109 -12.05 2.10 -3.74
N HIS A 110 -13.31 1.69 -3.65
CA HIS A 110 -13.75 0.70 -2.66
C HIS A 110 -13.08 -0.67 -2.84
N VAL A 111 -12.93 -1.15 -4.08
CA VAL A 111 -12.23 -2.41 -4.38
C VAL A 111 -10.76 -2.32 -4.02
N ALA A 112 -10.09 -1.24 -4.41
CA ALA A 112 -8.68 -1.02 -4.10
C ALA A 112 -8.44 -0.98 -2.58
N LEU A 113 -9.35 -0.33 -1.85
CA LEU A 113 -9.34 -0.37 -0.40
C LEU A 113 -9.55 -1.81 0.10
N PHE A 114 -10.50 -2.57 -0.45
CA PHE A 114 -10.91 -3.90 0.07
C PHE A 114 -9.77 -4.90 0.03
N LEU A 115 -8.92 -4.76 -0.97
CA LEU A 115 -7.76 -5.61 -1.17
C LEU A 115 -6.53 -5.13 -0.39
N SER A 116 -6.52 -3.89 0.11
CA SER A 116 -5.39 -3.33 0.87
C SER A 116 -5.62 -3.30 2.39
N LEU A 117 -6.87 -3.25 2.85
CA LEU A 117 -7.25 -3.31 4.26
C LEU A 117 -8.13 -4.53 4.50
N PRO A 118 -7.91 -5.31 5.58
CA PRO A 118 -8.83 -6.39 5.96
C PRO A 118 -10.25 -5.84 6.10
N VAL A 119 -11.27 -6.68 5.86
CA VAL A 119 -12.72 -6.37 5.89
C VAL A 119 -13.16 -5.35 6.98
N ILE A 120 -12.51 -5.34 8.14
CA ILE A 120 -12.72 -4.38 9.23
C ILE A 120 -12.52 -2.92 8.79
N GLY A 121 -11.49 -2.64 7.98
CA GLY A 121 -11.21 -1.31 7.43
C GLY A 121 -12.33 -0.79 6.52
N HIS A 122 -13.04 -1.68 5.81
CA HIS A 122 -14.17 -1.32 4.95
C HIS A 122 -15.39 -0.94 5.75
N VAL A 123 -15.69 -1.73 6.77
CA VAL A 123 -16.78 -1.43 7.69
C VAL A 123 -16.55 -0.06 8.31
N VAL A 124 -15.33 0.24 8.76
CA VAL A 124 -14.96 1.54 9.33
C VAL A 124 -15.00 2.66 8.30
N ALA A 125 -14.42 2.48 7.11
CA ALA A 125 -14.38 3.52 6.08
C ALA A 125 -15.79 3.87 5.56
N ILE A 126 -16.63 2.86 5.31
CA ILE A 126 -18.01 3.05 4.83
C ILE A 126 -18.86 3.69 5.92
N SER A 127 -18.73 3.28 7.19
CA SER A 127 -19.49 3.87 8.28
C SER A 127 -19.06 5.31 8.59
N ILE A 128 -17.76 5.62 8.48
CA ILE A 128 -17.27 7.01 8.53
C ILE A 128 -17.84 7.81 7.37
N ASP A 129 -17.73 7.34 6.12
CA ASP A 129 -18.24 8.03 4.92
C ASP A 129 -19.77 8.27 4.99
N MET A 130 -20.52 7.34 5.57
CA MET A 130 -21.97 7.48 5.77
C MET A 130 -22.34 8.57 6.78
N VAL A 131 -21.46 8.86 7.74
CA VAL A 131 -21.67 9.85 8.80
C VAL A 131 -21.04 11.21 8.44
N THR A 132 -19.89 11.22 7.77
CA THR A 132 -19.18 12.44 7.37
C THR A 132 -19.50 12.83 5.93
N ARG A 133 -20.39 13.82 5.76
CA ARG A 133 -20.50 14.54 4.48
C ARG A 133 -19.29 15.46 4.31
N ASP A 134 -18.25 14.97 3.65
CA ASP A 134 -17.06 15.77 3.35
C ASP A 134 -17.43 16.97 2.45
N LYS A 135 -17.09 18.20 2.89
CA LYS A 135 -17.05 19.37 2.01
C LYS A 135 -15.73 19.36 1.24
N PRO A 136 -15.70 19.64 -0.07
CA PRO A 136 -14.49 19.60 -0.87
C PRO A 136 -13.48 20.65 -0.38
N GLY A 137 -12.24 20.23 -0.10
CA GLY A 137 -11.09 21.14 0.10
C GLY A 137 -10.46 21.18 1.49
N THR A 138 -11.06 20.59 2.54
CA THR A 138 -10.44 20.55 3.88
C THR A 138 -10.30 19.10 4.36
N LYS A 139 -9.05 18.66 4.58
CA LYS A 139 -8.82 17.41 5.32
C LYS A 139 -9.27 17.63 6.76
N SER A 140 -10.25 16.85 7.21
CA SER A 140 -10.69 16.89 8.60
C SER A 140 -9.50 16.57 9.53
N ARG A 141 -9.35 17.30 10.64
CA ARG A 141 -8.31 17.02 11.66
C ARG A 141 -8.33 15.56 12.13
N VAL A 142 -9.51 14.94 12.12
CA VAL A 142 -9.70 13.51 12.46
C VAL A 142 -9.02 12.60 11.43
N LYS A 143 -9.05 12.98 10.14
CA LYS A 143 -8.40 12.23 9.05
C LYS A 143 -6.88 12.32 9.12
N GLU A 144 -6.34 13.49 9.46
CA GLU A 144 -4.89 13.68 9.62
C GLU A 144 -4.32 12.89 10.82
N TRP A 145 -5.03 12.90 11.95
CA TRP A 145 -4.69 12.05 13.10
C TRP A 145 -4.84 10.55 12.79
N GLY A 146 -5.90 10.18 12.05
CA GLY A 146 -6.15 8.81 11.62
C GLY A 146 -5.05 8.25 10.72
N ASP A 147 -4.59 9.01 9.72
CA ASP A 147 -3.51 8.61 8.82
C ASP A 147 -2.21 8.33 9.60
N SER A 148 -1.91 9.15 10.62
CA SER A 148 -0.71 8.99 11.45
C SER A 148 -0.77 7.75 12.34
N ILE A 149 -1.92 7.51 12.98
CA ILE A 149 -2.15 6.31 13.81
C ILE A 149 -2.10 5.04 12.94
N LEU A 150 -2.71 5.06 11.77
CA LEU A 150 -2.70 3.92 10.86
C LEU A 150 -1.28 3.60 10.39
N PHE A 151 -0.50 4.61 10.02
CA PHE A 151 0.91 4.44 9.68
C PHE A 151 1.71 3.83 10.85
N ALA A 152 1.50 4.32 12.08
CA ALA A 152 2.16 3.80 13.27
C ALA A 152 1.80 2.33 13.54
N LEU A 153 0.53 1.94 13.38
CA LEU A 153 0.09 0.55 13.53
C LEU A 153 0.71 -0.38 12.50
N VAL A 154 0.76 0.05 11.23
CA VAL A 154 1.41 -0.73 10.16
C VAL A 154 2.90 -0.87 10.44
N ALA A 155 3.60 0.23 10.75
CA ALA A 155 5.02 0.18 11.10
C ALA A 155 5.27 -0.71 12.33
N ALA A 156 4.48 -0.58 13.40
CA ALA A 156 4.58 -1.40 14.59
C ALA A 156 4.34 -2.89 14.30
N SER A 157 3.38 -3.21 13.43
CA SER A 157 3.12 -4.59 13.02
C SER A 157 4.30 -5.22 12.26
N ILE A 158 4.93 -4.46 11.37
CA ILE A 158 6.12 -4.89 10.62
C ILE A 158 7.28 -5.12 11.58
N ILE A 159 7.56 -4.16 12.46
CA ILE A 159 8.63 -4.25 13.45
C ILE A 159 8.43 -5.46 14.36
N ARG A 160 7.20 -5.65 14.87
CA ARG A 160 6.85 -6.79 15.73
C ARG A 160 6.99 -8.14 15.02
N THR A 161 6.66 -8.18 13.73
CA THR A 161 6.70 -9.42 12.95
C THR A 161 8.14 -9.81 12.62
N TYR A 162 8.99 -8.84 12.21
CA TYR A 162 10.29 -9.13 11.60
C TYR A 162 11.52 -8.73 12.42
N VAL A 163 11.43 -7.77 13.33
CA VAL A 163 12.61 -7.21 14.01
C VAL A 163 12.73 -7.70 15.45
N PHE A 164 11.80 -7.30 16.32
CA PHE A 164 11.78 -7.73 17.72
C PHE A 164 10.36 -7.80 18.27
N GLU A 165 10.13 -8.74 19.18
CA GLU A 165 8.83 -8.87 19.86
C GLU A 165 9.03 -8.84 21.38
N PRO A 166 8.25 -8.03 22.11
CA PRO A 166 8.21 -8.09 23.57
C PRO A 166 7.41 -9.32 24.01
N PHE A 167 8.00 -10.12 24.90
CA PHE A 167 7.32 -11.22 25.59
C PHE A 167 7.34 -10.99 27.09
N GLN A 168 6.30 -11.48 27.76
CA GLN A 168 6.23 -11.60 29.20
C GLN A 168 6.23 -13.10 29.53
N ILE A 169 7.10 -13.54 30.44
CA ILE A 169 7.16 -14.96 30.85
C ILE A 169 5.97 -15.27 31.76
N PRO A 170 5.02 -16.14 31.34
CA PRO A 170 3.82 -16.42 32.12
C PRO A 170 4.01 -17.56 33.12
N THR A 171 5.07 -18.38 32.96
CA THR A 171 5.25 -19.64 33.72
C THR A 171 6.66 -19.79 34.26
N GLY A 172 6.78 -20.38 35.44
CA GLY A 172 8.04 -20.57 36.17
C GLY A 172 9.00 -21.63 35.62
N SER A 173 8.74 -22.21 34.45
CA SER A 173 9.59 -23.27 33.88
C SER A 173 11.04 -22.82 33.61
N MET A 174 11.29 -21.51 33.57
CA MET A 174 12.62 -20.92 33.40
C MET A 174 13.12 -20.17 34.65
N GLU A 175 12.56 -20.41 35.84
CA GLU A 175 12.88 -19.68 37.09
C GLU A 175 14.37 -19.65 37.47
N LYS A 176 15.17 -20.59 36.97
CA LYS A 176 16.63 -20.59 37.18
C LYS A 176 17.38 -19.50 36.39
N THR A 177 16.73 -18.89 35.39
CA THR A 177 17.32 -17.87 34.51
C THR A 177 16.44 -16.63 34.32
N LEU A 178 15.11 -16.78 34.34
CA LEU A 178 14.12 -15.71 34.11
C LEU A 178 12.96 -15.91 35.09
N LEU A 179 12.57 -14.85 35.81
CA LEU A 179 11.49 -14.91 36.78
C LEU A 179 10.12 -14.72 36.10
N VAL A 180 9.08 -15.22 36.76
CA VAL A 180 7.70 -15.01 36.30
C VAL A 180 7.37 -13.52 36.37
N GLY A 181 6.90 -12.96 35.25
CA GLY A 181 6.60 -11.53 35.13
C GLY A 181 7.72 -10.69 34.50
N ASP A 182 8.89 -11.26 34.22
CA ASP A 182 9.96 -10.56 33.50
C ASP A 182 9.54 -10.27 32.04
N PHE A 183 9.91 -9.08 31.56
CA PHE A 183 9.75 -8.65 30.17
C PHE A 183 11.05 -8.81 29.40
N LEU A 184 10.97 -9.45 28.25
CA LEU A 184 12.12 -9.70 27.39
C LEU A 184 11.84 -9.30 25.94
N PHE A 185 12.86 -8.73 25.30
CA PHE A 185 12.84 -8.40 23.88
C PHE A 185 13.57 -9.51 23.11
N VAL A 186 12.82 -10.27 22.31
CA VAL A 186 13.41 -11.30 21.45
C VAL A 186 13.81 -10.69 20.13
N ASN A 187 15.10 -10.80 19.77
CA ASN A 187 15.59 -10.43 18.45
C ASN A 187 15.22 -11.51 17.42
N LYS A 188 14.25 -11.21 16.55
CA LYS A 188 13.79 -12.13 15.50
C LYS A 188 14.72 -12.19 14.29
N LEU A 189 15.60 -11.20 14.11
CA LEU A 189 16.61 -11.23 13.05
C LEU A 189 17.63 -12.36 13.26
N ALA A 190 17.84 -12.79 14.50
CA ALA A 190 18.81 -13.83 14.84
C ALA A 190 18.28 -15.27 14.63
N TYR A 191 16.97 -15.51 14.80
CA TYR A 191 16.40 -16.86 14.85
C TYR A 191 15.67 -17.34 13.58
N GLY A 192 15.62 -16.52 12.52
CA GLY A 192 15.03 -16.90 11.24
C GLY A 192 13.51 -17.11 11.26
N PRO A 193 12.87 -17.34 10.11
CA PRO A 193 11.43 -17.57 10.02
C PRO A 193 11.02 -18.86 10.72
N LYS A 194 10.04 -18.80 11.62
CA LYS A 194 9.47 -20.00 12.26
C LYS A 194 8.79 -20.86 11.20
N VAL A 195 9.33 -22.05 10.94
CA VAL A 195 8.65 -23.06 10.12
C VAL A 195 7.59 -23.79 10.97
N PRO A 196 6.47 -24.24 10.37
CA PRO A 196 5.36 -24.84 11.12
C PRO A 196 5.70 -26.13 11.87
N VAL A 197 6.82 -26.78 11.54
CA VAL A 197 7.20 -28.10 12.07
C VAL A 197 8.67 -28.08 12.47
N THR A 198 8.98 -27.45 13.59
CA THR A 198 10.22 -27.71 14.32
C THR A 198 9.85 -28.19 15.73
N PRO A 199 10.19 -29.44 16.10
CA PRO A 199 10.12 -29.84 17.50
C PRO A 199 11.17 -29.03 18.28
N LEU A 200 10.73 -28.46 19.40
CA LEU A 200 11.56 -27.72 20.36
C LEU A 200 12.55 -28.65 21.06
#